data_AF-A0A258W777-F1
#
_entry.id   AF-A0A258W777-F1
#
_cell.length_a   1.000
_cell.length_b   1.000
_cell.length_c   1.000
_cell.angle_alpha   90.00
_cell.angle_beta   90.00
_cell.angle_gamma   90.00
#
_symmetry.space_group_name_H-M   'P 1'
#
loop_
_entity.id
_entity.type
_entity.pdbx_description
1 polymer ?
#
loop_
_entity_poly.entity_id
_entity_poly.type
_entity_poly.pdbx_seq_one_letter_code
_entity_poly.pdbx_strand_id
1 'polypeptide(L)'
;MKDKKLANEAIDILNKILECELAGVVRYTHYSLMVFGHNRIPIVKWLRDQASESLGHASEAGEHITTLGGHPSLKIGKLIETEKHSLNDILKESLDHEESQLNNLYSLLKLVEGKSVFLEEYAREMITEEEAHVAEVNKMLRVQPK
;
A
#
# COMPACT_ATOMS: atom_id res chain seq x y z
N MET A 1 -20.04 1.62 14.29
CA MET A 1 -19.60 2.74 15.17
C MET A 1 -20.80 3.55 15.66
N LYS A 2 -20.77 4.11 16.87
CA LYS A 2 -21.88 4.91 17.42
C LYS A 2 -21.97 6.32 16.82
N ASP A 3 -20.86 6.83 16.27
CA ASP A 3 -20.79 8.12 15.59
C ASP A 3 -20.81 7.93 14.07
N LYS A 4 -21.91 8.39 13.43
CA LYS A 4 -22.11 8.30 11.98
C LYS A 4 -21.17 9.22 11.19
N LYS A 5 -20.79 10.37 11.76
CA LYS A 5 -19.86 11.30 11.11
C LYS A 5 -18.48 10.67 11.03
N LEU A 6 -17.99 10.15 12.15
CA LEU A 6 -16.70 9.46 12.22
C LEU A 6 -16.65 8.26 11.26
N ALA A 7 -17.76 7.51 11.14
CA ALA A 7 -17.84 6.37 10.23
C ALA A 7 -17.69 6.80 8.75
N ASN A 8 -18.36 7.87 8.34
CA ASN A 8 -18.25 8.40 6.98
C ASN A 8 -16.83 8.90 6.68
N GLU A 9 -16.22 9.65 7.60
CA GLU A 9 -14.84 10.12 7.45
C GLU A 9 -13.84 8.95 7.35
N ALA A 10 -14.05 7.88 8.13
CA ALA A 10 -13.23 6.67 8.06
C ALA A 10 -13.41 5.95 6.72
N ILE A 11 -14.64 5.82 6.22
CA ILE A 11 -14.94 5.24 4.90
C ILE A 11 -14.23 6.01 3.79
N ASP A 12 -14.19 7.34 3.85
CA ASP A 12 -13.51 8.16 2.84
C ASP A 12 -11.99 7.91 2.83
N ILE A 13 -11.37 7.73 3.99
CA ILE A 13 -9.94 7.41 4.10
C ILE A 13 -9.67 5.97 3.66
N LEU A 14 -10.48 5.01 4.11
CA LEU A 14 -10.37 3.61 3.72
C LEU A 14 -10.52 3.42 2.21
N ASN A 15 -11.37 4.21 1.55
CA ASN A 15 -11.46 4.19 0.09
C ASN A 15 -10.18 4.67 -0.59
N LYS A 16 -9.47 5.67 -0.03
CA LYS A 16 -8.16 6.09 -0.55
C LYS A 16 -7.10 5.02 -0.36
N ILE A 17 -7.11 4.35 0.79
CA ILE A 17 -6.25 3.19 1.09
C ILE A 17 -6.51 2.09 0.05
N LEU A 18 -7.78 1.69 -0.14
CA LEU A 18 -8.19 0.70 -1.14
C LEU A 18 -7.72 1.06 -2.55
N GLU A 19 -7.97 2.30 -2.98
CA GLU A 19 -7.54 2.79 -4.30
C GLU A 19 -6.02 2.71 -4.46
N CYS A 20 -5.26 3.03 -3.41
CA CYS A 20 -3.80 2.96 -3.41
C CYS A 20 -3.30 1.52 -3.48
N GLU A 21 -3.85 0.60 -2.69
CA GLU A 21 -3.50 -0.83 -2.72
C GLU A 21 -3.79 -1.46 -4.08
N LEU A 22 -4.94 -1.16 -4.68
CA LEU A 22 -5.26 -1.61 -6.05
C LEU A 22 -4.26 -1.05 -7.08
N ALA A 23 -3.74 0.16 -6.86
CA ALA A 23 -2.67 0.69 -7.69
C ALA A 23 -1.35 -0.08 -7.48
N GLY A 24 -1.05 -0.50 -6.24
CA GLY A 24 0.06 -1.38 -5.89
C GLY A 24 0.00 -2.71 -6.63
N VAL A 25 -1.17 -3.37 -6.64
CA VAL A 25 -1.39 -4.63 -7.40
C VAL A 25 -0.97 -4.46 -8.87
N VAL A 26 -1.47 -3.41 -9.52
CA VAL A 26 -1.17 -3.14 -10.94
C VAL A 26 0.31 -2.81 -11.13
N ARG A 27 0.86 -1.93 -10.29
CA ARG A 27 2.25 -1.45 -10.34
C ARG A 27 3.24 -2.58 -10.20
N TYR A 28 3.13 -3.36 -9.13
CA TYR A 28 4.05 -4.46 -8.83
C TYR A 28 3.94 -5.59 -9.85
N THR A 29 2.72 -5.88 -10.32
CA THR A 29 2.52 -6.80 -11.46
C THR A 29 3.24 -6.31 -12.70
N HIS A 30 3.07 -5.04 -13.07
CA HIS A 30 3.72 -4.44 -14.22
C HIS A 30 5.24 -4.48 -14.12
N TYR A 31 5.83 -4.01 -13.02
CA TYR A 31 7.28 -4.03 -12.84
C TYR A 31 7.87 -5.43 -12.89
N SER A 32 7.15 -6.46 -12.42
CA SER A 32 7.62 -7.85 -12.52
C SER A 32 7.85 -8.32 -13.97
N LEU A 33 7.19 -7.68 -14.95
CA LEU A 33 7.35 -7.93 -16.39
C LEU A 33 8.54 -7.17 -16.99
N MET A 34 8.96 -6.08 -16.34
CA MET A 34 9.99 -5.17 -16.85
C MET A 34 11.40 -5.49 -16.34
N VAL A 35 11.56 -6.50 -15.49
CA VAL A 35 12.88 -6.95 -14.99
C VAL A 35 13.49 -8.02 -15.90
N PHE A 36 14.67 -7.70 -16.44
CA PHE A 36 15.47 -8.56 -17.32
C PHE A 36 16.85 -8.89 -16.73
N GLY A 37 17.53 -9.88 -17.33
CA GLY A 37 18.90 -10.26 -16.97
C GLY A 37 19.02 -11.39 -15.95
N HIS A 38 20.26 -11.79 -15.66
CA HIS A 38 20.59 -13.00 -14.88
C HIS A 38 20.03 -12.98 -13.44
N ASN A 39 19.91 -11.80 -12.83
CA ASN A 39 19.46 -11.64 -11.45
C ASN A 39 17.93 -11.55 -11.30
N ARG A 40 17.16 -11.71 -12.38
CA ARG A 40 15.72 -11.40 -12.37
C ARG A 40 14.88 -12.32 -11.50
N ILE A 41 15.24 -13.58 -11.33
CA ILE A 41 14.39 -14.59 -10.67
C ILE A 41 13.96 -14.13 -9.26
N PRO A 42 14.88 -13.79 -8.33
CA PRO A 42 14.48 -13.34 -7.00
C PRO A 42 13.71 -12.01 -7.01
N ILE A 43 14.08 -11.07 -7.89
CA ILE A 43 13.45 -9.74 -7.95
C ILE A 43 12.01 -9.84 -8.45
N VAL A 44 11.78 -10.62 -9.51
CA VAL A 44 10.45 -10.85 -10.08
C VAL A 44 9.56 -11.59 -9.09
N LYS A 45 10.13 -12.54 -8.31
CA LYS A 45 9.39 -13.18 -7.23
C LYS A 45 8.96 -12.14 -6.19
N TRP A 46 9.90 -11.34 -5.68
CA TRP A 46 9.61 -10.30 -4.69
C TRP A 46 8.51 -9.34 -5.18
N LEU A 47 8.62 -8.80 -6.40
CA LEU A 47 7.58 -7.93 -6.97
C LEU A 47 6.21 -8.61 -7.05
N ARG A 48 6.14 -9.90 -7.38
CA ARG A 48 4.85 -10.63 -7.44
C ARG A 48 4.28 -10.93 -6.07
N ASP A 49 5.14 -11.15 -5.07
CA ASP A 49 4.73 -11.31 -3.70
C ASP A 49 4.09 -9.98 -3.20
N GLN A 50 4.73 -8.83 -3.45
CA GLN A 50 4.17 -7.50 -3.13
C GLN A 50 2.84 -7.24 -3.84
N ALA A 51 2.71 -7.60 -5.13
CA ALA A 51 1.43 -7.49 -5.83
C ALA A 51 0.30 -8.33 -5.20
N SER A 52 0.65 -9.50 -4.64
CA SER A 52 -0.31 -10.39 -3.99
C SER A 52 -0.71 -9.88 -2.61
N GLU A 53 0.24 -9.31 -1.87
CA GLU A 53 0.05 -8.66 -0.58
C GLU A 53 -0.85 -7.43 -0.70
N SER A 54 -0.59 -6.52 -1.65
CA SER A 54 -1.47 -5.37 -1.91
C SER A 54 -2.91 -5.78 -2.24
N LEU A 55 -3.12 -6.93 -2.91
CA LEU A 55 -4.47 -7.44 -3.15
C LEU A 55 -5.16 -7.91 -1.86
N GLY A 56 -4.38 -8.49 -0.94
CA GLY A 56 -4.83 -8.80 0.41
C GLY A 56 -5.27 -7.55 1.16
N HIS A 57 -4.41 -6.53 1.24
CA HIS A 57 -4.70 -5.26 1.90
C HIS A 57 -5.89 -4.52 1.30
N ALA A 58 -6.01 -4.51 -0.03
CA ALA A 58 -7.19 -3.97 -0.72
C ALA A 58 -8.48 -4.68 -0.26
N SER A 59 -8.42 -6.00 -0.12
CA SER A 59 -9.58 -6.80 0.33
C SER A 59 -9.94 -6.46 1.78
N GLU A 60 -8.95 -6.36 2.67
CA GLU A 60 -9.16 -5.99 4.08
C GLU A 60 -9.74 -4.58 4.24
N ALA A 61 -9.19 -3.59 3.53
CA ALA A 61 -9.75 -2.23 3.49
C ALA A 61 -11.22 -2.25 3.00
N GLY A 62 -11.52 -3.05 1.98
CA GLY A 62 -12.86 -3.29 1.46
C GLY A 62 -13.83 -3.83 2.51
N GLU A 63 -13.42 -4.85 3.27
CA GLU A 63 -14.22 -5.43 4.36
C GLU A 63 -14.51 -4.42 5.47
N HIS A 64 -13.53 -3.56 5.80
CA HIS A 64 -13.77 -2.46 6.75
C HIS A 64 -14.78 -1.44 6.21
N ILE A 65 -14.69 -1.07 4.93
CA ILE A 65 -15.65 -0.14 4.30
C ILE A 65 -17.07 -0.70 4.35
N THR A 66 -17.27 -1.96 3.94
CA THR A 66 -18.60 -2.58 3.90
C THR A 66 -19.15 -2.81 5.30
N THR A 67 -18.30 -3.17 6.27
CA THR A 67 -18.66 -3.31 7.70
C THR A 67 -19.19 -2.00 8.29
N LEU A 68 -18.65 -0.86 7.84
CA LEU A 68 -19.13 0.47 8.23
C LEU A 68 -20.40 0.91 7.48
N GLY A 69 -20.90 0.11 6.54
CA GLY A 69 -22.05 0.42 5.68
C GLY A 69 -21.69 1.32 4.49
N GLY A 70 -20.41 1.47 4.17
CA GLY A 70 -19.91 2.20 3.01
C GLY A 70 -19.91 1.38 1.73
N HIS A 71 -19.64 2.05 0.61
CA HIS A 71 -19.45 1.41 -0.69
C HIS A 71 -17.96 1.47 -1.07
N PRO A 72 -17.28 0.33 -1.27
CA PRO A 72 -15.91 0.30 -1.74
C PRO A 72 -15.77 0.95 -3.12
N SER A 73 -14.76 1.78 -3.28
CA SER A 73 -14.46 2.45 -4.54
C SER A 73 -14.04 1.45 -5.62
N LEU A 74 -14.48 1.69 -6.85
CA LEU A 74 -14.01 0.96 -8.05
C LEU A 74 -12.81 1.64 -8.72
N LYS A 75 -12.33 2.76 -8.17
CA LYS A 75 -11.21 3.50 -8.76
C LYS A 75 -9.88 2.82 -8.41
N ILE A 76 -8.87 3.17 -9.18
CA ILE A 76 -7.47 2.83 -8.91
C ILE A 76 -6.75 4.14 -8.64
N GLY A 77 -5.88 4.15 -7.64
CA GLY A 77 -5.01 5.25 -7.30
C GLY A 77 -4.03 5.61 -8.42
N LYS A 78 -3.19 6.61 -8.19
CA LYS A 78 -2.27 7.10 -9.22
C LYS A 78 -1.24 6.03 -9.59
N LEU A 79 -1.21 5.66 -10.86
CA LEU A 79 -0.17 4.82 -11.47
C LEU A 79 0.91 5.75 -12.04
N ILE A 80 2.00 5.93 -11.28
CA ILE A 80 3.19 6.64 -11.77
C ILE A 80 4.13 5.59 -12.35
N GLU A 81 4.38 5.62 -13.64
CA GLU A 81 5.35 4.77 -14.32
C GLU A 81 6.12 5.72 -15.25
N THR A 82 7.43 5.90 -15.03
CA THR A 82 8.21 6.91 -15.78
C THR A 82 8.84 6.38 -17.07
N GLU A 83 8.48 5.16 -17.49
CA GLU A 83 9.08 4.35 -18.54
C GLU A 83 10.58 4.06 -18.31
N LYS A 84 11.07 4.28 -17.08
CA LYS A 84 12.43 4.01 -16.66
C LYS A 84 12.47 2.73 -15.83
N HIS A 85 12.93 1.66 -16.46
CA HIS A 85 12.91 0.32 -15.86
C HIS A 85 14.27 -0.14 -15.35
N SER A 86 15.16 0.78 -14.97
CA SER A 86 16.30 0.35 -14.16
C SER A 86 15.78 -0.12 -12.80
N LEU A 87 16.43 -1.10 -12.18
CA LEU A 87 16.01 -1.59 -10.86
C LEU A 87 15.97 -0.45 -9.83
N ASN A 88 16.90 0.50 -9.92
CA ASN A 88 16.90 1.66 -9.05
C ASN A 88 15.69 2.58 -9.28
N ASP A 89 15.21 2.74 -10.51
CA ASP A 89 14.06 3.59 -10.80
C ASP A 89 12.76 2.90 -10.35
N ILE A 90 12.61 1.61 -10.63
CA ILE A 90 11.50 0.78 -10.13
C ILE A 90 11.41 0.86 -8.61
N LEU A 91 12.54 0.68 -7.90
CA LEU A 91 12.55 0.74 -6.44
C LEU A 91 12.23 2.13 -5.88
N LYS A 92 12.61 3.21 -6.56
CA LYS A 92 12.22 4.58 -6.15
C LYS A 92 10.73 4.82 -6.34
N GLU A 93 10.18 4.38 -7.47
CA GLU A 93 8.74 4.49 -7.73
C GLU A 93 7.91 3.62 -6.78
N SER A 94 8.42 2.45 -6.38
CA SER A 94 7.86 1.65 -5.29
C SER A 94 7.95 2.35 -3.94
N LEU A 95 9.08 2.96 -3.60
CA LEU A 95 9.23 3.69 -2.34
C LEU A 95 8.24 4.87 -2.24
N ASP A 96 8.07 5.65 -3.31
CA ASP A 96 7.10 6.75 -3.36
C ASP A 96 5.66 6.25 -3.19
N HIS A 97 5.37 5.06 -3.71
CA HIS A 97 4.08 4.40 -3.53
C HIS A 97 3.83 4.01 -2.07
N GLU A 98 4.81 3.38 -1.43
CA GLU A 98 4.68 2.93 -0.04
C GLU A 98 4.55 4.13 0.92
N GLU A 99 5.35 5.18 0.71
CA GLU A 99 5.26 6.41 1.50
C GLU A 99 3.89 7.09 1.35
N SER A 100 3.28 7.03 0.16
CA SER A 100 1.92 7.52 -0.05
C SER A 100 0.89 6.71 0.74
N GLN A 101 1.03 5.39 0.76
CA GLN A 101 0.11 4.52 1.50
C GLN A 101 0.25 4.69 3.01
N LEU A 102 1.49 4.79 3.51
CA LEU A 102 1.80 5.06 4.90
C LEU A 102 1.14 6.38 5.38
N ASN A 103 1.16 7.43 4.55
CA ASN A 103 0.47 8.69 4.85
C ASN A 103 -1.06 8.54 4.97
N ASN A 104 -1.68 7.70 4.13
CA ASN A 104 -3.11 7.39 4.23
C ASN A 104 -3.42 6.65 5.54
N LEU A 105 -2.59 5.67 5.90
CA LEU A 105 -2.76 4.87 7.12
C LEU A 105 -2.58 5.70 8.40
N TYR A 106 -1.57 6.57 8.46
CA TYR A 106 -1.42 7.51 9.57
C TYR A 106 -2.60 8.50 9.68
N SER A 107 -3.18 8.89 8.53
CA SER A 107 -4.39 9.71 8.52
C SER A 107 -5.59 8.95 9.11
N LEU A 108 -5.73 7.65 8.81
CA LEU A 108 -6.74 6.79 9.40
C LEU A 108 -6.52 6.65 10.92
N LEU A 109 -5.30 6.30 11.35
CA LEU A 109 -4.96 6.15 12.76
C LEU A 109 -5.33 7.40 13.56
N LYS A 110 -4.90 8.58 13.09
CA LYS A 110 -5.22 9.86 13.73
C LYS A 110 -6.72 10.12 13.84
N LEU A 111 -7.51 9.66 12.88
CA LEU A 111 -8.96 9.81 12.91
C LEU A 111 -9.59 8.93 13.99
N VAL A 112 -9.14 7.67 14.11
CA VAL A 112 -9.81 6.61 14.86
C VAL A 112 -9.22 6.34 16.25
N GLU A 113 -8.01 6.83 16.54
CA GLU A 113 -7.30 6.62 17.81
C GLU A 113 -8.16 7.06 19.02
N GLY A 114 -8.34 6.14 19.97
CA GLY A 114 -9.16 6.33 21.16
C GLY A 114 -10.67 6.38 20.91
N LYS A 115 -11.12 6.18 19.66
CA LYS A 115 -12.55 6.24 19.27
C LYS A 115 -13.07 4.92 18.70
N SER A 116 -12.23 4.14 18.04
CA SER A 116 -12.59 2.84 17.46
C SER A 116 -11.43 1.86 17.53
N VAL A 117 -11.42 1.02 18.57
CA VAL A 117 -10.40 -0.04 18.75
C VAL A 117 -10.24 -0.88 17.48
N PHE A 118 -11.36 -1.27 16.85
CA PHE A 118 -11.34 -2.11 15.66
C PHE A 118 -10.59 -1.49 14.47
N LEU A 119 -10.76 -0.19 14.22
CA LEU A 119 -10.06 0.49 13.12
C LEU A 119 -8.66 0.97 13.54
N GLU A 120 -8.47 1.22 14.83
CA GLU A 120 -7.18 1.60 15.38
C GLU A 120 -6.17 0.44 15.29
N GLU A 121 -6.56 -0.77 15.67
CA GLU A 121 -5.70 -1.95 15.54
C GLU A 121 -5.35 -2.22 14.07
N TYR A 122 -6.34 -2.19 13.18
CA TYR A 122 -6.12 -2.30 11.73
C TYR A 122 -5.11 -1.27 11.22
N ALA A 123 -5.28 0.02 11.59
CA ALA A 123 -4.37 1.05 11.14
C ALA A 123 -2.94 0.85 11.69
N ARG A 124 -2.78 0.40 12.93
CA ARG A 124 -1.45 0.15 13.53
C ARG A 124 -0.75 -1.05 12.90
N GLU A 125 -1.48 -2.12 12.63
CA GLU A 125 -0.98 -3.31 11.95
C GLU A 125 -0.46 -2.96 10.55
N MET A 126 -1.29 -2.31 9.75
CA MET A 126 -0.93 -1.87 8.40
C MET A 126 0.21 -0.86 8.38
N ILE A 127 0.28 0.08 9.33
CA ILE A 127 1.44 0.99 9.46
C ILE A 127 2.73 0.19 9.72
N THR A 128 2.66 -0.84 10.56
CA THR A 128 3.84 -1.63 10.92
C THR A 128 4.38 -2.39 9.72
N GLU A 129 3.49 -3.00 8.93
CA GLU A 129 3.86 -3.72 7.70
C GLU A 129 4.43 -2.75 6.66
N GLU A 130 3.78 -1.59 6.47
CA GLU A 130 4.19 -0.62 5.48
C GLU A 130 5.53 0.07 5.82
N GLU A 131 5.79 0.33 7.11
CA GLU A 131 7.12 0.78 7.56
C GLU A 131 8.20 -0.28 7.31
N ALA A 132 7.85 -1.57 7.40
CA ALA A 132 8.78 -2.66 7.06
C ALA A 132 9.06 -2.70 5.55
N HIS A 133 8.06 -2.50 4.69
CA HIS A 133 8.22 -2.38 3.24
C HIS A 133 9.14 -1.22 2.87
N VAL A 134 8.86 -0.02 3.40
CA VAL A 134 9.69 1.18 3.23
C VAL A 134 11.13 0.91 3.67
N ALA A 135 11.32 0.27 4.83
CA ALA A 135 12.65 -0.05 5.33
C ALA A 135 13.40 -1.02 4.41
N GLU A 136 12.71 -2.01 3.85
CA GLU A 136 13.32 -3.00 2.97
C GLU A 136 13.71 -2.40 1.62
N VAL A 137 12.84 -1.62 0.98
CA VAL A 137 13.16 -0.90 -0.27
C VAL A 137 14.34 0.05 -0.06
N ASN A 138 14.37 0.76 1.08
CA ASN A 138 15.50 1.61 1.43
C ASN A 138 16.82 0.85 1.57
N LYS A 139 16.81 -0.39 2.08
CA LYS A 139 18.02 -1.24 2.10
C LYS A 139 18.42 -1.67 0.70
N MET A 140 17.45 -2.04 -0.15
CA MET A 140 17.71 -2.43 -1.54
C MET A 140 18.32 -1.30 -2.37
N LEU A 141 17.98 -0.05 -2.07
CA LEU A 141 18.54 1.15 -2.70
C LEU A 141 19.96 1.52 -2.22
N ARG A 142 20.42 0.96 -1.09
CA ARG A 142 21.75 1.27 -0.55
C ARG A 142 22.85 0.50 -1.28
N VAL A 143 23.97 1.16 -1.45
CA VAL A 143 25.22 0.49 -1.80
C VAL A 143 25.79 -0.19 -0.55
N GLN A 144 26.36 -1.38 -0.72
CA GLN A 144 27.06 -2.06 0.37
C GLN A 144 28.18 -1.16 0.90
N PRO A 145 28.29 -0.95 2.23
CA PRO A 145 29.42 -0.26 2.80
C PRO A 145 30.70 -1.04 2.48
N LYS A 146 31.79 -0.29 2.22
CA LYS A 146 33.13 -0.86 2.03
C LYS A 146 33.74 -1.30 3.34
#